data_AF-A0A8I2CBA0-F1
#
_entry.id   AF-A0A8I2CBA0-F1
#
_cell.length_a   1.000
_cell.length_b   1.000
_cell.length_c   1.000
_cell.angle_alpha   90.00
_cell.angle_beta   90.00
_cell.angle_gamma   90.00
#
_symmetry.space_group_name_H-M   'P 1'
#
loop_
_entity.id
_entity.type
_entity.pdbx_description
1 polymer ?
#
loop_
_entity_poly.entity_id
_entity_poly.type
_entity_poly.pdbx_seq_one_letter_code
_entity_poly.pdbx_strand_id
1 'polypeptide(L)'
;MSVLGRNRTWQHLAEWTKVYEIAHCHVLIAELDPEHADDPERATVNSVLQAEYARLAGIAPAALTAAMQPYLPIVRVFLLLGGAMPDVRERLIQRVEAALRAAG
;
A
#
# COMPACT_ATOMS: atom_id res chain seq x y z
N MET A 1 18.42 12.57 27.72
CA MET A 1 17.98 11.82 26.51
C MET A 1 19.15 11.71 25.54
N SER A 2 19.71 10.52 25.34
CA SER A 2 20.90 10.34 24.50
C SER A 2 20.57 10.45 23.01
N VAL A 3 21.56 10.84 22.20
CA VAL A 3 21.48 10.95 20.72
C VAL A 3 21.07 9.60 20.08
N LEU A 4 21.49 8.49 20.69
CA LEU A 4 21.11 7.12 20.28
C LEU A 4 19.62 6.80 20.49
N GLY A 5 18.97 7.43 21.47
CA GLY A 5 17.52 7.28 21.70
C GLY A 5 16.70 7.97 20.62
N ARG A 6 17.11 9.17 20.18
CA ARG A 6 16.42 9.92 19.12
C ARG A 6 16.52 9.24 17.75
N ASN A 7 17.70 8.70 17.40
CA ASN A 7 17.89 8.06 16.10
C ASN A 7 16.97 6.84 15.88
N ARG A 8 16.74 6.04 16.93
CA ARG A 8 15.81 4.91 16.87
C ARG A 8 14.35 5.34 16.74
N THR A 9 13.95 6.43 17.38
CA THR A 9 12.58 6.96 17.26
C THR A 9 12.28 7.42 15.83
N TRP A 10 13.24 8.10 15.18
CA TRP A 10 13.09 8.55 13.79
C TRP A 10 13.06 7.39 12.79
N GLN A 11 13.86 6.35 13.01
CA GLN A 11 13.84 5.15 12.18
C GLN A 11 12.52 4.38 12.30
N HIS A 12 12.04 4.17 13.53
CA HIS A 12 10.71 3.57 13.73
C HIS A 12 9.60 4.42 13.12
N LEU A 13 9.63 5.76 13.28
CA LEU A 13 8.64 6.63 12.64
C LEU A 13 8.66 6.49 11.12
N ALA A 14 9.85 6.44 10.50
CA ALA A 14 9.98 6.27 9.06
C ALA A 14 9.47 4.90 8.57
N GLU A 15 9.71 3.82 9.32
CA GLU A 15 9.17 2.49 9.03
C GLU A 15 7.65 2.46 9.16
N TRP A 16 7.10 3.13 10.18
CA TRP A 16 5.66 3.20 10.41
C TRP A 16 4.95 4.02 9.31
N THR A 17 5.55 5.14 8.87
CA THR A 17 5.04 5.91 7.72
C THR A 17 5.00 5.06 6.46
N LYS A 18 6.06 4.28 6.17
CA LYS A 18 6.08 3.37 5.02
C LYS A 18 4.97 2.33 5.10
N VAL A 19 4.80 1.66 6.23
CA VAL A 19 3.75 0.64 6.40
C VAL A 19 2.35 1.25 6.27
N TYR A 20 2.14 2.46 6.78
CA TYR A 20 0.86 3.18 6.64
C TYR A 20 0.57 3.55 5.18
N GLU A 21 1.54 4.11 4.46
CA GLU A 21 1.39 4.39 3.02
C GLU A 21 1.12 3.13 2.21
N ILE A 22 1.78 2.02 2.53
CA ILE A 22 1.57 0.72 1.87
C ILE A 22 0.15 0.18 2.13
N ALA A 23 -0.33 0.26 3.38
CA ALA A 23 -1.71 -0.07 3.73
C ALA A 23 -2.71 0.80 2.95
N HIS A 24 -2.38 2.08 2.74
CA HIS A 24 -3.16 3.01 1.93
C HIS A 24 -3.27 2.56 0.47
N CYS A 25 -2.14 2.28 -0.18
CA CYS A 25 -2.09 1.82 -1.57
C CYS A 25 -2.81 0.47 -1.76
N HIS A 26 -2.68 -0.46 -0.83
CA HIS A 26 -3.36 -1.76 -0.90
C HIS A 26 -4.89 -1.64 -0.86
N VAL A 27 -5.43 -0.83 0.06
CA VAL A 27 -6.87 -0.59 0.17
C VAL A 27 -7.40 0.18 -1.05
N LEU A 28 -6.65 1.19 -1.53
CA LEU A 28 -6.99 1.92 -2.76
C LEU A 28 -7.00 1.03 -4.00
N ILE A 29 -6.16 0.00 -4.06
CA ILE A 29 -6.22 -0.94 -5.17
C ILE A 29 -7.38 -1.88 -4.98
N ALA A 30 -7.55 -2.49 -3.80
CA ALA A 30 -8.56 -3.53 -3.57
C ALA A 30 -10.01 -3.03 -3.61
N GLU A 31 -10.34 -2.00 -2.84
CA GLU A 31 -11.73 -1.58 -2.53
C GLU A 31 -12.37 -0.71 -3.60
N LEU A 32 -11.54 -0.13 -4.43
CA LEU A 32 -11.91 1.05 -5.18
C LEU A 32 -12.58 0.55 -6.50
N ASP A 33 -12.24 -0.66 -7.00
CA ASP A 33 -12.82 -1.31 -8.19
C ASP A 33 -13.26 -2.73 -7.83
N PRO A 34 -14.39 -2.87 -7.14
CA PRO A 34 -14.87 -4.16 -6.66
C PRO A 34 -15.33 -5.09 -7.79
N GLU A 35 -15.73 -4.56 -8.94
CA GLU A 35 -16.20 -5.35 -10.10
C GLU A 35 -15.06 -6.16 -10.73
N HIS A 36 -13.84 -5.65 -10.67
CA HIS A 36 -12.63 -6.33 -11.14
C HIS A 36 -11.81 -6.92 -9.99
N ALA A 37 -12.38 -7.06 -8.78
CA ALA A 37 -11.66 -7.63 -7.64
C ALA A 37 -11.14 -9.05 -7.90
N ASP A 38 -11.87 -9.81 -8.71
CA ASP A 38 -11.56 -11.19 -9.10
C ASP A 38 -10.76 -11.28 -10.42
N ASP A 39 -10.37 -10.14 -11.00
CA ASP A 39 -9.55 -10.13 -12.22
C ASP A 39 -8.16 -10.74 -11.94
N PRO A 40 -7.78 -11.85 -12.61
CA PRO A 40 -6.48 -12.48 -12.43
C PRO A 40 -5.29 -11.57 -12.77
N GLU A 41 -5.47 -10.62 -13.68
CA GLU A 41 -4.45 -9.63 -14.02
C GLU A 41 -4.21 -8.67 -12.85
N ARG A 42 -5.29 -8.23 -12.20
CA ARG A 42 -5.24 -7.38 -11.00
C ARG A 42 -4.61 -8.12 -9.82
N ALA A 43 -4.90 -9.42 -9.66
CA ALA A 43 -4.25 -10.25 -8.65
C ALA A 43 -2.73 -10.30 -8.86
N THR A 44 -2.30 -10.43 -10.12
CA THR A 44 -0.88 -10.40 -10.51
C THR A 44 -0.25 -9.06 -10.16
N VAL A 45 -0.86 -7.94 -10.57
CA VAL A 45 -0.36 -6.58 -10.25
C VAL A 45 -0.26 -6.36 -8.74
N ASN A 46 -1.28 -6.74 -7.97
CA ASN A 46 -1.25 -6.59 -6.51
C ASN A 46 -0.11 -7.43 -5.89
N SER A 47 0.14 -8.65 -6.38
CA SER A 47 1.27 -9.47 -5.91
C SER A 47 2.64 -8.85 -6.20
N VAL A 48 2.85 -8.30 -7.40
CA VAL A 48 4.08 -7.60 -7.79
C VAL A 48 4.29 -6.38 -6.91
N LEU A 49 3.23 -5.62 -6.65
CA LEU A 49 3.28 -4.45 -5.79
C LEU A 49 3.63 -4.80 -4.34
N GLN A 50 3.01 -5.85 -3.79
CA GLN A 50 3.32 -6.34 -2.43
C GLN A 50 4.77 -6.81 -2.32
N ALA A 51 5.30 -7.47 -3.34
CA ALA A 51 6.69 -7.90 -3.39
C ALA A 51 7.65 -6.70 -3.43
N GLU A 52 7.37 -5.69 -4.24
CA GLU A 52 8.19 -4.48 -4.33
C GLU A 52 8.17 -3.67 -3.03
N TYR A 53 7.02 -3.58 -2.36
CA TYR A 53 6.93 -2.96 -1.06
C TYR A 53 7.70 -3.71 0.02
N ALA A 54 7.63 -5.05 0.03
CA ALA A 54 8.42 -5.86 0.94
C ALA A 54 9.92 -5.63 0.74
N ARG A 55 10.36 -5.54 -0.53
CA ARG A 55 11.75 -5.24 -0.91
C ARG A 55 12.19 -3.85 -0.43
N LEU A 56 11.40 -2.81 -0.65
CA LEU A 56 11.70 -1.44 -0.25
C LEU A 56 11.66 -1.22 1.27
N ALA A 57 10.78 -1.94 1.97
CA ALA A 57 10.70 -1.92 3.42
C ALA A 57 11.77 -2.81 4.08
N GLY A 58 12.47 -3.66 3.31
CA GLY A 58 13.48 -4.56 3.84
C GLY A 58 12.92 -5.65 4.76
N ILE A 59 11.66 -6.03 4.57
CA ILE A 59 10.96 -7.01 5.42
C ILE A 59 10.35 -8.13 4.57
N ALA A 60 10.14 -9.30 5.18
CA ALA A 60 9.50 -10.42 4.49
C ALA A 60 8.05 -10.09 4.11
N PRO A 61 7.52 -10.62 2.98
CA PRO A 61 6.14 -10.35 2.55
C PRO A 61 5.09 -10.64 3.64
N ALA A 62 5.22 -11.76 4.36
CA ALA A 62 4.32 -12.09 5.46
C ALA A 62 4.39 -11.09 6.63
N ALA A 63 5.58 -10.56 6.91
CA ALA A 63 5.78 -9.53 7.93
C ALA A 63 5.16 -8.19 7.49
N LEU A 64 5.25 -7.86 6.20
CA LEU A 64 4.56 -6.70 5.63
C LEU A 64 3.04 -6.84 5.76
N THR A 65 2.48 -7.99 5.40
CA THR A 65 1.04 -8.26 5.55
C THR A 65 0.58 -8.08 6.99
N ALA A 66 1.32 -8.64 7.96
CA ALA A 66 1.01 -8.50 9.38
C ALA A 66 1.09 -7.04 9.85
N ALA A 67 2.10 -6.29 9.39
CA ALA A 67 2.28 -4.89 9.76
C ALA A 67 1.17 -3.97 9.22
N MET A 68 0.57 -4.31 8.07
CA MET A 68 -0.53 -3.55 7.48
C MET A 68 -1.87 -3.74 8.21
N GLN A 69 -2.14 -4.92 8.78
CA GLN A 69 -3.46 -5.29 9.33
C GLN A 69 -4.07 -4.24 10.29
N PRO A 70 -3.33 -3.69 11.28
CA PRO A 70 -3.88 -2.71 12.21
C PRO A 70 -4.34 -1.41 11.55
N TYR A 71 -3.80 -1.06 10.38
CA TYR A 71 -4.07 0.20 9.68
C TYR A 71 -5.20 0.09 8.67
N LEU A 72 -5.58 -1.11 8.21
CA LEU A 72 -6.61 -1.30 7.20
C LEU A 72 -7.95 -0.63 7.56
N PRO A 73 -8.48 -0.74 8.79
CA PRO A 73 -9.73 -0.06 9.15
C PRO A 73 -9.63 1.46 9.08
N ILE A 74 -8.49 2.03 9.47
CA ILE A 74 -8.24 3.48 9.46
C ILE A 74 -8.23 4.01 8.03
N VAL A 75 -7.50 3.34 7.15
CA VAL A 75 -7.39 3.70 5.74
C VAL A 75 -8.76 3.63 5.04
N ARG A 76 -9.57 2.60 5.32
CA ARG A 76 -10.93 2.49 4.77
C ARG A 76 -11.82 3.67 5.16
N VAL A 77 -11.69 4.18 6.38
CA VAL A 77 -12.43 5.39 6.82
C VAL A 77 -11.98 6.62 6.01
N PHE A 78 -10.68 6.79 5.75
CA PHE A 78 -10.20 7.88 4.90
C PHE A 78 -10.72 7.77 3.45
N LEU A 79 -10.81 6.55 2.91
CA LEU A 79 -11.40 6.31 1.59
C LEU A 79 -12.88 6.70 1.54
N LEU A 80 -13.65 6.30 2.57
CA LEU A 80 -15.06 6.62 2.71
C LEU A 80 -15.31 8.14 2.83
N LEU A 81 -14.48 8.83 3.64
CA LEU A 81 -14.59 10.27 3.86
C LEU A 81 -14.05 11.10 2.69
N GLY A 82 -13.08 10.57 1.95
CA GLY A 82 -12.40 11.25 0.85
C GLY A 82 -13.22 11.36 -0.44
N GLY A 83 -14.42 10.76 -0.49
CA GLY A 83 -15.33 10.85 -1.63
C GLY A 83 -14.63 10.45 -2.94
N ALA A 84 -14.38 9.15 -3.11
CA ALA A 84 -13.73 8.54 -4.26
C ALA A 84 -13.98 9.33 -5.56
N MET A 85 -12.99 10.13 -5.98
CA MET A 85 -13.06 10.90 -7.23
C MET A 85 -13.07 9.90 -8.41
N PRO A 86 -14.23 9.61 -9.03
CA PRO A 86 -14.36 8.49 -9.95
C PRO A 86 -13.50 8.70 -11.20
N ASP A 87 -13.47 9.94 -11.69
CA ASP A 87 -12.86 10.30 -12.97
C ASP A 87 -11.32 10.25 -12.97
N VAL A 88 -10.71 10.43 -11.80
CA VAL A 88 -9.23 10.42 -11.65
C VAL A 88 -8.73 9.03 -11.27
N ARG A 89 -9.57 8.30 -10.54
CA ARG A 89 -9.27 6.99 -9.99
C ARG A 89 -8.86 5.98 -11.06
N GLU A 90 -9.70 5.81 -12.08
CA GLU A 90 -9.51 4.76 -13.10
C GLU A 90 -8.23 5.02 -13.92
N ARG A 91 -7.96 6.29 -14.24
CA ARG A 91 -6.73 6.73 -14.90
C ARG A 91 -5.48 6.49 -14.06
N LEU A 92 -5.54 6.71 -12.75
CA LEU A 92 -4.41 6.47 -11.85
C LEU A 92 -4.09 4.98 -11.73
N ILE A 93 -5.12 4.13 -11.66
CA ILE A 93 -4.96 2.67 -11.62
C ILE A 93 -4.26 2.16 -12.87
N GLN A 94 -4.75 2.54 -14.05
CA GLN A 94 -4.12 2.15 -15.32
C GLN A 94 -2.64 2.54 -15.39
N ARG A 95 -2.28 3.73 -14.89
CA ARG A 95 -0.87 4.19 -14.85
C ARG A 95 -0.01 3.37 -13.90
N VAL A 96 -0.53 3.03 -12.73
CA VAL A 96 0.16 2.19 -11.74
C VAL A 96 0.34 0.78 -12.28
N GLU A 97 -0.71 0.17 -12.84
CA GLU A 97 -0.62 -1.16 -13.44
C GLU A 97 0.37 -1.21 -14.60
N ALA A 98 0.35 -0.22 -15.50
CA ALA A 98 1.31 -0.16 -16.61
C ALA A 98 2.76 -0.06 -16.12
N ALA A 99 3.03 0.74 -15.09
CA ALA A 99 4.36 0.85 -14.50
C ALA A 99 4.81 -0.46 -13.84
N LEU A 100 3.90 -1.18 -13.16
CA LEU A 100 4.20 -2.45 -12.52
C LEU A 100 4.40 -3.59 -13.51
N ARG A 101 3.60 -3.66 -14.59
CA ARG A 101 3.80 -4.61 -15.70
C ARG A 101 5.17 -4.43 -16.37
N ALA A 102 5.69 -3.20 -16.42
CA ALA A 102 7.00 -2.91 -16.98
C ALA A 102 8.18 -3.24 -16.03
N ALA A 103 7.91 -3.40 -14.73
CA ALA A 103 8.92 -3.73 -13.72
C ALA A 103 9.06 -5.25 -13.48
N GLY A 104 8.16 -6.06 -14.06
CA GLY A 104 8.17 -7.53 -14.02
C GLY A 104 8.97 -8.15 -15.15
#